data_AF-A0AAV3S259-F1
#
_entry.id   AF-A0AAV3S259-F1
#
_cell.length_a   1.000
_cell.length_b   1.000
_cell.length_c   1.000
_cell.angle_alpha   90.00
_cell.angle_beta   90.00
_cell.angle_gamma   90.00
#
_symmetry.space_group_name_H-M   'P 1'
#
loop_
_entity.id
_entity.type
_entity.pdbx_description
1 polymer ?
#
loop_
_entity_poly.entity_id
_entity_poly.type
_entity_poly.pdbx_seq_one_letter_code
_entity_poly.pdbx_strand_id
1 'polypeptide(L)'
;MDDEERERQIEEFKKNSKTAGGDRISADAHPREEAIDRLEYYLTEVHDGDISRSVSFYDPGMAAILAYLEEDSARLTEIVATAQEELGRDVDREEADRAELIRLICRVGLAELDADLLDETGEANQNRINRNARQI
;
A
#
# COMPACT_ATOMS: atom_id res chain seq x y z
N MET A 1 -18.92 -13.28 3.76
CA MET A 1 -19.48 -11.91 3.86
C MET A 1 -20.03 -11.58 2.49
N ASP A 2 -21.29 -11.18 2.39
CA ASP A 2 -21.85 -10.71 1.12
C ASP A 2 -21.40 -9.27 0.83
N ASP A 3 -21.40 -8.88 -0.45
CA ASP A 3 -20.88 -7.58 -0.89
C ASP A 3 -21.75 -6.42 -0.38
N GLU A 4 -23.04 -6.66 -0.16
CA GLU A 4 -23.98 -5.68 0.39
C GLU A 4 -23.75 -5.39 1.88
N GLU A 5 -23.23 -6.34 2.63
CA GLU A 5 -22.89 -6.19 4.05
C GLU A 5 -21.56 -5.44 4.23
N ARG A 6 -20.58 -5.65 3.34
CA ARG A 6 -19.37 -4.81 3.29
C ARG A 6 -19.69 -3.36 2.95
N GLU A 7 -20.54 -3.14 1.94
CA GLU A 7 -20.89 -1.78 1.51
C GLU A 7 -21.67 -1.03 2.60
N ARG A 8 -22.55 -1.73 3.33
CA ARG A 8 -23.24 -1.18 4.51
C ARG A 8 -22.28 -0.83 5.64
N GLN A 9 -21.29 -1.67 5.94
CA GLN A 9 -20.29 -1.36 6.96
C GLN A 9 -19.45 -0.14 6.56
N ILE A 10 -19.03 -0.05 5.29
CA ILE A 10 -18.28 1.11 4.77
C ILE A 10 -19.13 2.39 4.90
N GLU A 11 -20.43 2.32 4.62
CA GLU A 11 -21.32 3.47 4.73
C GLU A 11 -21.59 3.88 6.18
N GLU A 12 -21.74 2.90 7.09
CA GLU A 12 -21.92 3.12 8.52
C GLU A 12 -20.68 3.76 9.16
N PHE A 13 -19.48 3.29 8.80
CA PHE A 13 -18.22 3.90 9.23
C PHE A 13 -18.10 5.36 8.77
N LYS A 14 -18.42 5.66 7.50
CA LYS A 14 -18.42 7.04 6.95
C LYS A 14 -19.41 7.97 7.65
N LYS A 15 -20.49 7.44 8.22
CA LYS A 15 -21.50 8.23 8.92
C LYS A 15 -21.08 8.53 10.36
N ASN A 16 -20.43 7.57 11.01
CA ASN A 16 -19.97 7.72 12.39
C ASN A 16 -18.79 8.70 12.50
N SER A 17 -17.92 8.79 11.48
CA SER A 17 -16.81 9.78 11.48
C SER A 17 -17.28 11.23 11.44
N LYS A 18 -18.44 11.51 10.82
CA LYS A 18 -18.97 12.88 10.66
C LYS A 18 -19.63 13.49 11.90
N THR A 19 -19.88 12.71 12.95
CA THR A 19 -20.76 13.13 14.07
C THR A 19 -20.02 13.32 15.39
N ALA A 20 -18.74 12.95 15.49
CA ALA A 20 -17.96 13.04 16.72
C ALA A 20 -17.11 14.32 16.79
N GLY A 21 -17.71 15.40 17.29
CA GLY A 21 -17.00 16.43 18.06
C GLY A 21 -16.39 17.60 17.30
N GLY A 22 -16.91 18.80 17.55
CA GLY A 22 -16.28 20.04 17.10
C GLY A 22 -15.09 20.43 17.97
N ASP A 23 -13.98 20.83 17.34
CA ASP A 23 -13.18 21.98 17.76
C ASP A 23 -12.42 22.54 16.55
N ARG A 24 -12.40 23.86 16.40
CA ARG A 24 -12.10 24.59 15.15
C ARG A 24 -10.59 24.71 14.86
N ILE A 25 -9.81 23.71 15.25
CA ILE A 25 -8.35 23.60 15.04
C ILE A 25 -7.98 22.38 14.17
N SER A 26 -8.91 21.47 13.90
CA SER A 26 -8.60 20.13 13.35
C SER A 26 -9.03 19.89 11.88
N ALA A 27 -9.41 20.93 11.14
CA ALA A 27 -9.99 20.74 9.78
C ALA A 27 -9.03 20.05 8.77
N ASP A 28 -7.72 20.20 8.92
CA ASP A 28 -6.72 19.54 8.06
C ASP A 28 -6.23 18.18 8.59
N ALA A 29 -6.45 17.87 9.88
CA ALA A 29 -6.06 16.59 10.45
C ALA A 29 -7.08 15.48 10.14
N HIS A 30 -8.35 15.84 9.94
CA HIS A 30 -9.44 14.89 9.74
C HIS A 30 -9.27 14.00 8.49
N PRO A 31 -8.84 14.51 7.30
CA PRO A 31 -8.73 13.65 6.12
C PRO A 31 -7.60 12.60 6.22
N ARG A 32 -6.45 13.00 6.79
CA ARG A 32 -5.27 12.15 6.93
C ARG A 32 -5.45 11.10 8.03
N GLU A 33 -5.93 11.50 9.20
CA GLU A 33 -6.22 10.56 10.28
C GLU A 33 -7.29 9.53 9.85
N GLU A 34 -8.36 9.97 9.15
CA GLU A 34 -9.34 9.06 8.57
C GLU A 34 -8.73 8.13 7.51
N ALA A 35 -7.78 8.60 6.70
CA ALA A 35 -7.09 7.77 5.71
C ALA A 35 -6.23 6.70 6.40
N ILE A 36 -5.47 7.07 7.43
CA ILE A 36 -4.66 6.15 8.24
C ILE A 36 -5.52 5.09 8.91
N ASP A 37 -6.64 5.47 9.54
CA ASP A 37 -7.56 4.53 10.18
C ASP A 37 -8.14 3.52 9.18
N ARG A 38 -8.50 3.98 7.97
CA ARG A 38 -8.98 3.08 6.90
C ARG A 38 -7.87 2.16 6.38
N LEU A 39 -6.65 2.67 6.21
CA LEU A 39 -5.51 1.85 5.80
C LEU A 39 -5.18 0.80 6.85
N GLU A 40 -5.30 1.12 8.15
CA GLU A 40 -5.11 0.16 9.24
C GLU A 40 -6.14 -0.98 9.15
N TYR A 41 -7.40 -0.65 8.87
CA TYR A 41 -8.44 -1.64 8.61
C TYR A 41 -8.05 -2.57 7.45
N TYR A 42 -7.73 -2.02 6.27
CA TYR A 42 -7.37 -2.85 5.11
C TYR A 42 -6.11 -3.70 5.34
N LEU A 43 -5.11 -3.17 6.03
CA LEU A 43 -3.90 -3.93 6.40
C LEU A 43 -4.22 -5.09 7.36
N THR A 44 -5.25 -4.93 8.20
CA THR A 44 -5.74 -6.00 9.08
C THR A 44 -6.47 -7.07 8.28
N GLU A 45 -7.37 -6.70 7.37
CA GLU A 45 -8.06 -7.66 6.49
C GLU A 45 -7.08 -8.46 5.61
N VAL A 46 -6.01 -7.80 5.11
CA VAL A 46 -4.93 -8.48 4.37
C VAL A 46 -4.12 -9.43 5.27
N HIS A 47 -3.91 -9.05 6.53
CA HIS A 47 -3.24 -9.89 7.51
C HIS A 47 -4.06 -11.14 7.83
N ASP A 48 -5.35 -10.96 8.09
CA ASP A 48 -6.30 -11.99 8.52
C ASP A 48 -6.72 -12.91 7.37
N GLY A 49 -6.47 -12.48 6.12
CA GLY A 49 -6.67 -13.28 4.91
C GLY A 49 -8.02 -13.03 4.23
N ASP A 50 -8.79 -12.06 4.72
CA ASP A 50 -10.05 -11.62 4.12
C ASP A 50 -9.82 -10.84 2.81
N ILE A 51 -8.62 -10.25 2.66
CA ILE A 51 -8.13 -9.68 1.40
C ILE A 51 -6.85 -10.40 0.96
N SER A 52 -6.80 -10.75 -0.33
CA SER A 52 -5.64 -11.40 -0.93
C SER A 52 -4.38 -10.53 -0.81
N ARG A 53 -3.27 -11.14 -0.39
CA ARG A 53 -1.92 -10.53 -0.41
C ARG A 53 -1.34 -10.42 -1.81
N SER A 54 -1.88 -11.18 -2.76
CA SER A 54 -1.41 -11.22 -4.14
C SER A 54 -2.16 -10.22 -5.00
N VAL A 55 -1.41 -9.44 -5.77
CA VAL A 55 -1.91 -8.56 -6.83
C VAL A 55 -1.62 -9.23 -8.18
N SER A 56 -2.63 -9.34 -9.04
CA SER A 56 -2.50 -9.94 -10.37
C SER A 56 -3.13 -9.03 -11.44
N PHE A 57 -2.44 -8.85 -12.55
CA PHE A 57 -2.92 -8.11 -13.72
C PHE A 57 -2.95 -9.02 -14.95
N TYR A 58 -4.02 -8.92 -15.75
CA TYR A 58 -4.10 -9.57 -17.05
C TYR A 58 -3.67 -8.58 -18.13
N ASP A 59 -2.37 -8.55 -18.41
CA ASP A 59 -1.78 -7.69 -19.43
C ASP A 59 -0.71 -8.45 -20.21
N PRO A 60 -0.99 -8.87 -21.45
CA PRO A 60 -0.03 -9.59 -22.28
C PRO A 60 1.25 -8.79 -22.61
N GLY A 61 1.15 -7.46 -22.72
CA GLY A 61 2.28 -6.60 -23.02
C GLY A 61 3.25 -6.54 -21.84
N MET A 62 2.73 -6.31 -20.63
CA MET A 62 3.53 -6.37 -19.41
C MET A 62 4.08 -7.77 -19.16
N ALA A 63 3.31 -8.83 -19.44
CA ALA A 63 3.82 -10.19 -19.34
C ALA A 63 5.04 -10.42 -20.27
N ALA A 64 4.99 -9.92 -21.51
CA ALA A 64 6.11 -10.01 -22.44
C ALA A 64 7.33 -9.20 -21.98
N ILE A 65 7.14 -7.99 -21.46
CA ILE A 65 8.23 -7.16 -20.92
C ILE A 65 8.90 -7.85 -19.74
N LEU A 66 8.12 -8.36 -18.78
CA LEU A 66 8.65 -9.03 -17.60
C LEU A 66 9.40 -10.31 -17.98
N ALA A 67 8.86 -11.11 -18.90
CA ALA A 67 9.55 -12.30 -19.40
C ALA A 67 10.87 -11.96 -20.11
N TYR A 68 10.91 -10.87 -20.88
CA TYR A 68 12.15 -10.39 -21.49
C TYR A 68 13.18 -9.92 -20.45
N LEU A 69 12.75 -9.21 -19.41
CA LEU A 69 13.65 -8.75 -18.33
C LEU A 69 14.17 -9.89 -17.47
N GLU A 70 13.40 -10.97 -17.28
CA GLU A 70 13.89 -12.18 -16.59
C GLU A 70 15.06 -12.83 -17.34
N GLU A 71 15.05 -12.81 -18.68
CA GLU A 71 16.16 -13.28 -19.51
C GLU A 71 17.34 -12.28 -19.51
N ASP A 72 17.05 -10.98 -19.49
CA ASP A 72 18.03 -9.89 -19.44
C ASP A 72 18.28 -9.42 -17.99
N SER A 73 18.81 -10.32 -17.17
CA SER A 73 19.03 -10.08 -15.73
C SER A 73 19.84 -8.82 -15.42
N ALA A 74 20.82 -8.47 -16.25
CA ALA A 74 21.59 -7.23 -16.07
C ALA A 74 20.69 -5.99 -16.17
N ARG A 75 19.82 -5.95 -17.18
CA ARG A 75 18.87 -4.85 -17.35
C ARG A 75 17.81 -4.82 -16.25
N LEU A 76 17.35 -5.99 -15.79
CA LEU A 76 16.44 -6.08 -14.64
C LEU A 76 17.10 -5.47 -13.40
N THR A 77 18.32 -5.88 -13.07
CA THR A 77 19.08 -5.37 -11.91
C THR A 77 19.29 -3.86 -11.98
N GLU A 78 19.58 -3.31 -13.17
CA GLU A 78 19.72 -1.86 -13.35
C GLU A 78 18.42 -1.10 -13.09
N ILE A 79 17.28 -1.62 -13.57
CA ILE A 79 15.97 -0.99 -13.34
C ILE A 79 15.57 -1.08 -11.87
N VAL A 80 15.80 -2.23 -11.21
CA VAL A 80 15.57 -2.40 -9.77
C VAL A 80 16.42 -1.41 -8.96
N ALA A 81 17.71 -1.29 -9.26
CA ALA A 81 18.60 -0.35 -8.59
C ALA A 81 18.13 1.10 -8.78
N THR A 82 17.75 1.47 -10.00
CA THR A 82 17.20 2.82 -10.29
C THR A 82 15.94 3.07 -9.46
N ALA A 83 15.01 2.11 -9.40
CA ALA A 83 13.77 2.28 -8.63
C ALA A 83 14.01 2.33 -7.11
N GLN A 84 15.05 1.64 -6.60
CA GLN A 84 15.49 1.78 -5.20
C GLN A 84 16.03 3.18 -4.92
N GLU A 85 16.87 3.72 -5.80
CA GLU A 85 17.42 5.08 -5.69
C GLU A 85 16.32 6.14 -5.70
N GLU A 86 15.34 6.04 -6.60
CA GLU A 86 14.20 6.96 -6.67
C GLU A 86 13.35 6.95 -5.39
N LEU A 87 13.25 5.80 -4.72
CA LEU A 87 12.56 5.67 -3.43
C LEU A 87 13.45 6.02 -2.23
N GLY A 88 14.68 6.48 -2.45
CA GLY A 88 15.64 6.80 -1.39
C GLY A 88 16.06 5.59 -0.55
N ARG A 89 16.02 4.38 -1.13
CA ARG A 89 16.41 3.12 -0.48
C ARG A 89 17.87 2.79 -0.74
N ASP A 90 18.47 1.99 0.14
CA ASP A 90 19.76 1.38 -0.12
C ASP A 90 19.67 0.50 -1.37
N VAL A 91 20.66 0.63 -2.25
CA VAL A 91 20.71 -0.12 -3.50
C VAL A 91 21.17 -1.55 -3.22
N ASP A 92 20.26 -2.50 -3.38
CA ASP A 92 20.54 -3.92 -3.34
C ASP A 92 20.30 -4.55 -4.71
N ARG A 93 21.39 -4.97 -5.34
CA ARG A 93 21.41 -5.58 -6.68
C ARG A 93 21.31 -7.11 -6.63
N GLU A 94 21.52 -7.72 -5.47
CA GLU A 94 21.49 -9.18 -5.31
C GLU A 94 20.05 -9.70 -5.18
N GLU A 95 19.14 -8.89 -4.64
CA GLU A 95 17.71 -9.21 -4.50
C GLU A 95 16.85 -8.81 -5.73
N ALA A 96 17.48 -8.49 -6.86
CA ALA A 96 16.76 -8.07 -8.05
C ALA A 96 16.03 -9.25 -8.74
N ASP A 97 14.72 -9.33 -8.53
CA ASP A 97 13.85 -10.29 -9.21
C ASP A 97 12.57 -9.63 -9.78
N ARG A 98 11.76 -10.40 -10.51
CA ARG A 98 10.49 -9.92 -11.08
C ARG A 98 9.53 -9.38 -10.04
N ALA A 99 9.42 -10.03 -8.88
CA ALA A 99 8.49 -9.61 -7.85
C ALA A 99 8.93 -8.28 -7.24
N GLU A 100 10.23 -8.12 -7.01
CA GLU A 100 10.80 -6.89 -6.48
C GLU A 100 10.69 -5.74 -7.49
N LEU A 101 10.98 -6.00 -8.77
CA LEU A 101 10.75 -5.02 -9.84
C LEU A 101 9.31 -4.49 -9.84
N ILE A 102 8.31 -5.39 -9.80
CA ILE A 102 6.89 -4.99 -9.80
C ILE A 102 6.57 -4.17 -8.55
N ARG A 103 7.02 -4.62 -7.37
CA ARG A 103 6.77 -3.92 -6.11
C ARG A 103 7.37 -2.52 -6.13
N LEU A 104 8.59 -2.35 -6.63
CA LEU A 104 9.27 -1.06 -6.68
C LEU A 104 8.62 -0.13 -7.71
N ILE A 105 8.31 -0.60 -8.92
CA ILE A 105 7.64 0.23 -9.93
C ILE A 105 6.27 0.72 -9.43
N CYS A 106 5.49 -0.15 -8.79
CA CYS A 106 4.22 0.27 -8.18
C CYS A 106 4.42 1.35 -7.10
N ARG A 107 5.47 1.23 -6.29
CA ARG A 107 5.79 2.24 -5.25
C ARG A 107 6.29 3.54 -5.85
N VAL A 108 7.15 3.51 -6.86
CA VAL A 108 7.61 4.71 -7.58
C VAL A 108 6.43 5.44 -8.19
N GLY A 109 5.57 4.72 -8.93
CA GLY A 109 4.38 5.33 -9.52
C GLY A 109 3.42 5.93 -8.49
N LEU A 110 3.26 5.30 -7.32
CA LEU A 110 2.49 5.87 -6.22
C LEU A 110 3.17 7.09 -5.61
N ALA A 111 4.48 7.04 -5.36
CA ALA A 111 5.23 8.17 -4.80
C ALA A 111 5.17 9.41 -5.70
N GLU A 112 5.20 9.21 -7.02
CA GLU A 112 5.09 10.29 -8.00
C GLU A 112 3.68 10.91 -8.07
N LEU A 113 2.63 10.11 -7.83
CA LEU A 113 1.24 10.54 -7.94
C LEU A 113 0.65 11.04 -6.61
N ASP A 114 1.04 10.41 -5.51
CA ASP A 114 0.51 10.61 -4.16
C ASP A 114 1.50 10.07 -3.11
N ALA A 115 2.53 10.86 -2.79
CA ALA A 115 3.52 10.51 -1.78
C ALA A 115 2.92 10.37 -0.38
N ASP A 116 1.90 11.18 -0.06
CA ASP A 116 1.25 11.18 1.25
C ASP A 116 0.59 9.81 1.52
N LEU A 117 0.03 9.15 0.51
CA LEU A 117 -0.55 7.81 0.65
C LEU A 117 0.47 6.75 1.11
N LEU A 118 1.73 6.84 0.68
CA LEU A 118 2.78 5.92 1.12
C LEU A 118 3.16 6.16 2.58
N ASP A 119 3.25 7.43 2.99
CA ASP A 119 3.52 7.83 4.37
C ASP A 119 2.38 7.40 5.31
N GLU A 120 1.14 7.65 4.92
CA GLU A 120 -0.07 7.22 5.62
C GLU A 120 -0.12 5.69 5.78
N THR A 121 0.25 4.94 4.73
CA THR A 121 0.31 3.47 4.78
C THR A 121 1.39 2.99 5.76
N GLY A 122 2.54 3.67 5.80
CA GLY A 122 3.61 3.41 6.76
C GLY A 122 3.15 3.60 8.21
N GLU A 123 2.51 4.72 8.50
CA GLU A 123 1.94 5.03 9.82
C GLU A 123 0.85 4.03 10.22
N ALA A 124 -0.09 3.74 9.31
CA ALA A 124 -1.15 2.77 9.54
C ALA A 124 -0.60 1.38 9.89
N ASN A 125 0.44 0.92 9.19
CA ASN A 125 1.07 -0.36 9.49
C ASN A 125 1.77 -0.37 10.86
N GLN A 126 2.44 0.71 11.22
CA GLN A 126 3.07 0.85 12.54
C GLN A 126 2.01 0.84 13.66
N ASN A 127 0.89 1.53 13.47
CA ASN A 127 -0.25 1.53 14.39
C ASN A 127 -0.81 0.12 14.60
N ARG A 128 -1.04 -0.63 13.51
CA ARG A 128 -1.50 -2.02 13.55
C ARG A 128 -0.58 -2.93 14.36
N ILE A 129 0.73 -2.85 14.12
CA ILE A 129 1.75 -3.64 14.84
C ILE A 129 1.72 -3.30 16.34
N ASN A 130 1.71 -2.01 16.67
CA ASN A 130 1.68 -1.54 18.05
C ASN A 130 0.40 -1.97 18.80
N ARG A 131 -0.75 -2.03 18.10
CA ARG A 131 -2.02 -2.48 18.66
C ARG A 131 -1.99 -3.97 18.98
N ASN A 132 -1.50 -4.79 18.04
CA ASN A 132 -1.39 -6.24 18.25
C ASN A 132 -0.43 -6.60 19.38
N ALA A 133 0.69 -5.87 19.53
CA ALA A 133 1.65 -6.06 20.61
C ALA A 133 1.09 -5.75 22.01
N ARG A 134 0.02 -4.96 22.12
CA ARG A 134 -0.64 -4.60 23.40
C ARG A 134 -1.75 -5.58 23.80
N GLN A 135 -2.16 -6.48 22.91
CA GLN A 135 -3.21 -7.47 23.15
C GLN A 135 -2.66 -8.85 23.57
N ILE A 136 -1.34 -9.00 23.59
CA ILE A 136 -0.59 -10.18 24.05
C ILE A 136 -0.03 -9.91 25.44
#